data_AF-A0A7S3SMP5-F1
#
_entry.id   AF-A0A7S3SMP5-F1
#
_cell.length_a   1.000
_cell.length_b   1.000
_cell.length_c   1.000
_cell.angle_alpha   90.00
_cell.angle_beta   90.00
_cell.angle_gamma   90.00
#
_symmetry.space_group_name_H-M   'P 1'
#
loop_
_entity.id
_entity.type
_entity.pdbx_description
1 polymer ?
#
loop_
_entity_poly.entity_id
_entity_poly.type
_entity_poly.pdbx_seq_one_letter_code
_entity_poly.pdbx_strand_id
1 'polypeptide(L)'
;NEAVEQVAFADRILLNKTDLVSEEDLLRVEKRLKSINSQAPVQRCTKAEVSPDWVLDIGAFDLKRVIEMDPEFLNTNGEHEHDTSVSSVALTEESTPLDLAAIEDWIGGMLKTQGADIYRMKGVLHI
;
A
#
# COMPACT_ATOMS: atom_id res chain seq x y z
N ASN A 1 3.64 -7.75 9.95
CA ASN A 1 4.12 -6.93 8.81
C ASN A 1 2.91 -6.75 7.93
N GLU A 2 2.17 -5.68 8.18
CA GLU A 2 0.79 -5.52 7.70
C GLU A 2 0.67 -5.67 6.18
N ALA A 3 1.65 -5.18 5.41
CA ALA A 3 1.65 -5.30 3.95
C ALA A 3 1.74 -6.76 3.46
N VAL A 4 2.43 -7.64 4.19
CA VAL A 4 2.52 -9.07 3.85
C VAL A 4 1.18 -9.76 4.15
N GLU A 5 0.56 -9.43 5.28
CA GLU A 5 -0.76 -9.96 5.67
C GLU A 5 -1.83 -9.54 4.64
N GLN A 6 -1.86 -8.26 4.25
CA GLN A 6 -2.78 -7.77 3.22
C GLN A 6 -2.64 -8.54 1.89
N VAL A 7 -1.40 -8.85 1.47
CA VAL A 7 -1.17 -9.67 0.26
C VAL A 7 -1.59 -11.13 0.49
N ALA A 8 -1.37 -11.68 1.68
CA ALA A 8 -1.72 -13.06 2.01
C ALA A 8 -3.24 -13.28 1.99
N PHE A 9 -4.02 -12.35 2.55
CA PHE A 9 -5.48 -12.44 2.57
C PHE A 9 -6.16 -11.99 1.27
N ALA A 10 -5.44 -11.34 0.37
CA ALA A 10 -6.03 -10.84 -0.87
C ALA A 10 -6.62 -11.98 -1.71
N ASP A 11 -7.84 -11.75 -2.20
CA ASP A 11 -8.46 -12.65 -3.20
C ASP A 11 -7.95 -12.38 -4.61
N ARG A 12 -7.58 -11.13 -4.88
CA ARG A 12 -7.01 -10.67 -6.15
C ARG A 12 -6.01 -9.55 -5.88
N ILE A 13 -4.97 -9.43 -6.69
CA ILE A 13 -3.93 -8.41 -6.52
C ILE A 13 -3.84 -7.54 -7.77
N LEU A 14 -4.14 -6.25 -7.62
CA LEU A 14 -3.96 -5.26 -8.68
C LEU A 14 -2.54 -4.66 -8.58
N LEU A 15 -1.65 -5.04 -9.49
CA LEU A 15 -0.29 -4.52 -9.56
C LEU A 15 -0.27 -3.27 -10.44
N ASN A 16 -0.32 -2.10 -9.80
CA ASN A 16 -0.39 -0.80 -10.47
C ASN A 16 0.98 -0.15 -10.70
N LYS A 17 1.01 0.89 -11.55
CA LYS A 17 2.20 1.69 -11.91
C LYS A 17 3.25 0.87 -12.67
N THR A 18 2.80 -0.10 -13.45
CA THR A 18 3.71 -0.96 -14.21
C THR A 18 4.50 -0.20 -15.28
N ASP A 19 4.04 0.98 -15.66
CA ASP A 19 4.69 1.93 -16.58
C ASP A 19 5.95 2.60 -16.01
N LEU A 20 6.20 2.53 -14.70
CA LEU A 20 7.32 3.22 -14.05
C LEU A 20 8.53 2.32 -13.78
N VAL A 21 8.47 1.05 -14.15
CA VAL A 21 9.48 0.04 -13.82
C VAL A 21 9.79 -0.87 -15.00
N SER A 22 10.94 -1.55 -14.95
CA SER A 22 11.34 -2.49 -15.98
C SER A 22 10.52 -3.80 -15.90
N GLU A 23 10.47 -4.54 -17.01
CA GLU A 23 9.87 -5.88 -17.03
C GLU A 23 10.56 -6.86 -16.05
N GLU A 24 11.87 -6.72 -15.86
CA GLU A 24 12.61 -7.52 -14.89
C GLU A 24 12.14 -7.25 -13.46
N ASP A 25 11.99 -5.98 -13.09
CA ASP A 25 11.49 -5.58 -11.77
C ASP A 25 10.05 -6.05 -11.56
N LEU A 26 9.20 -5.97 -12.59
CA LEU A 26 7.82 -6.48 -12.54
C LEU A 26 7.80 -7.98 -12.24
N LEU A 27 8.58 -8.77 -12.98
CA LEU A 27 8.67 -10.21 -12.74
C LEU A 27 9.19 -10.54 -11.34
N ARG A 28 10.15 -9.76 -10.83
CA ARG A 28 10.63 -9.91 -9.45
C ARG A 28 9.52 -9.67 -8.42
N VAL A 29 8.74 -8.61 -8.60
CA VAL A 29 7.61 -8.28 -7.71
C VAL A 29 6.52 -9.35 -7.80
N GLU A 30 6.14 -9.77 -9.00
CA GLU A 30 5.14 -10.83 -9.20
C GLU A 30 5.55 -12.15 -8.57
N LYS A 31 6.82 -12.54 -8.72
CA LYS A 31 7.36 -13.74 -8.07
C LYS A 31 7.25 -13.65 -6.55
N ARG A 32 7.55 -12.48 -5.97
CA ARG A 32 7.41 -12.25 -4.53
C ARG A 32 5.95 -12.31 -4.09
N LEU A 33 5.04 -11.65 -4.81
CA LEU A 33 3.59 -11.71 -4.53
C LEU A 33 3.09 -13.15 -4.57
N LYS A 34 3.48 -13.92 -5.58
CA LYS A 34 3.11 -15.34 -5.71
C LYS A 34 3.71 -16.25 -4.64
N SER A 35 4.87 -15.89 -4.09
CA SER A 35 5.44 -16.63 -2.95
C SER A 35 4.69 -16.40 -1.65
N ILE A 36 4.00 -15.25 -1.51
CA ILE A 36 3.17 -14.92 -0.36
C ILE A 36 1.76 -15.51 -0.55
N ASN A 37 1.17 -15.31 -1.73
CA ASN A 37 -0.16 -15.76 -2.06
C ASN A 37 -0.20 -16.31 -3.48
N SER A 38 -0.07 -17.63 -3.59
CA SER A 38 -0.05 -18.33 -4.88
C SER A 38 -1.43 -18.35 -5.56
N GLN A 39 -2.50 -18.31 -4.76
CA GLN A 39 -3.88 -18.45 -5.22
C GLN A 39 -4.46 -17.16 -5.80
N ALA A 40 -4.06 -15.98 -5.29
CA ALA A 40 -4.56 -14.71 -5.80
C ALA A 40 -4.08 -14.45 -7.24
N PRO A 41 -4.96 -14.23 -8.22
CA PRO A 41 -4.57 -13.75 -9.54
C PRO A 41 -3.99 -12.33 -9.42
N VAL A 42 -2.93 -12.08 -10.17
CA VAL A 42 -2.26 -10.77 -10.24
C VAL A 42 -2.61 -10.16 -11.59
N GLN A 43 -3.17 -8.95 -11.57
CA GLN A 43 -3.49 -8.17 -12.76
C GLN A 43 -2.59 -6.93 -12.80
N ARG A 44 -1.80 -6.79 -13.85
CA ARG A 44 -1.02 -5.57 -14.13
C ARG A 44 -1.96 -4.44 -14.58
N CYS A 45 -1.69 -3.21 -14.14
CA CYS A 45 -2.38 -2.03 -14.64
C CYS A 45 -1.50 -0.77 -14.54
N THR A 46 -1.90 0.25 -15.30
CA THR A 46 -1.37 1.62 -15.21
C THR A 46 -2.50 2.55 -14.82
N LYS A 47 -2.24 3.51 -13.93
CA LYS A 47 -3.24 4.47 -13.43
C LYS A 47 -4.51 3.81 -12.86
N ALA A 48 -4.39 2.59 -12.33
CA ALA A 48 -5.51 1.78 -11.84
C ALA A 48 -6.59 1.47 -12.89
N GLU A 49 -6.25 1.52 -14.17
CA GLU A 49 -7.15 1.14 -15.25
C GLU A 49 -7.34 -0.38 -15.30
N VAL A 50 -8.51 -0.83 -14.85
CA VAL A 50 -8.93 -2.24 -14.83
C VAL A 50 -10.45 -2.33 -14.99
N SER A 51 -10.94 -3.44 -15.53
CA SER A 51 -12.39 -3.67 -15.61
C SER A 51 -13.00 -3.68 -14.19
N PRO A 52 -14.11 -2.95 -13.95
CA PRO A 52 -14.85 -3.02 -12.68
C PRO A 52 -15.25 -4.45 -12.30
N ASP A 53 -15.60 -5.29 -13.27
CA ASP A 53 -15.96 -6.71 -13.07
C ASP A 53 -14.79 -7.53 -12.49
N TRP A 54 -13.56 -7.02 -12.62
CA TRP A 54 -12.41 -7.65 -12.02
C TRP A 54 -12.27 -7.34 -10.52
N VAL A 55 -12.90 -6.26 -10.04
CA VAL A 55 -12.82 -5.77 -8.67
C VAL A 55 -14.11 -6.04 -7.89
N LEU A 56 -15.26 -5.85 -8.52
CA LEU A 56 -16.58 -5.95 -7.92
C LEU A 56 -17.24 -7.30 -8.20
N ASP A 57 -18.17 -7.70 -7.32
CA ASP A 57 -18.97 -8.92 -7.43
C ASP A 57 -18.16 -10.21 -7.69
N ILE A 58 -16.91 -10.24 -7.21
CA ILE A 58 -15.98 -11.33 -7.46
C ILE A 58 -16.29 -12.61 -6.66
N GLY A 59 -17.27 -12.56 -5.75
CA GLY A 59 -17.71 -13.69 -4.93
C GLY A 59 -16.60 -14.31 -4.08
N ALA A 60 -15.57 -13.54 -3.74
CA ALA A 60 -14.32 -14.09 -3.25
C ALA A 60 -14.25 -14.29 -1.72
N PHE A 61 -15.24 -13.79 -0.99
CA PHE A 61 -15.30 -14.00 0.46
C PHE A 61 -15.68 -15.45 0.79
N ASP A 62 -14.67 -16.26 1.10
CA ASP A 62 -14.81 -17.60 1.67
C ASP A 62 -14.34 -17.61 3.12
N LEU A 63 -15.30 -17.61 4.04
CA LEU A 63 -15.04 -17.60 5.49
C LEU A 63 -14.17 -18.80 5.93
N LYS A 64 -14.27 -19.97 5.27
CA LYS A 64 -13.45 -21.13 5.63
C LYS A 64 -11.99 -20.89 5.33
N ARG A 65 -11.70 -20.34 4.15
CA ARG A 65 -10.33 -19.99 3.72
C ARG A 65 -9.71 -18.95 4.64
N VAL A 66 -10.50 -17.96 5.07
CA VAL A 66 -10.04 -16.93 6.02
C VAL A 66 -9.69 -17.55 7.38
N ILE A 67 -10.54 -18.44 7.91
CA ILE A 67 -10.30 -19.14 9.19
C ILE A 67 -9.12 -20.12 9.11
N GLU A 68 -8.90 -20.79 7.98
CA GLU A 68 -7.73 -21.66 7.77
C GLU A 68 -6.41 -20.87 7.77
N MET A 69 -6.42 -19.65 7.24
CA MET A 69 -5.27 -18.75 7.27
C MET A 69 -5.06 -18.10 8.63
N ASP A 70 -6.14 -17.70 9.28
CA ASP A 70 -6.14 -17.07 10.59
C ASP A 70 -7.30 -17.60 11.46
N PRO A 71 -7.03 -18.60 12.30
CA PRO A 71 -8.04 -19.19 13.19
C PRO A 71 -8.64 -18.19 14.19
N GLU A 72 -7.91 -17.12 14.50
CA GLU A 72 -8.34 -16.08 15.44
C GLU A 72 -9.15 -14.97 14.74
N PHE A 73 -9.35 -15.04 13.42
CA PHE A 73 -10.07 -14.01 12.65
C PHE A 73 -11.48 -13.68 13.18
N LEU A 74 -12.19 -14.66 13.75
CA LEU A 74 -13.52 -14.46 14.34
C LEU A 74 -13.50 -14.06 15.81
N ASN A 75 -12.32 -13.96 16.42
CA ASN A 75 -12.17 -13.65 17.83
C ASN A 75 -12.22 -12.14 18.05
N THR A 76 -13.41 -11.62 18.35
CA THR A 76 -13.65 -10.20 18.61
C THR A 76 -13.00 -9.67 19.90
N ASN A 77 -12.37 -10.54 20.69
CA ASN A 77 -11.62 -10.16 21.89
C ASN A 77 -10.12 -9.95 21.63
N GLY A 78 -9.64 -10.34 20.44
CA GLY A 78 -8.31 -9.99 19.95
C GLY A 78 -8.40 -8.65 19.24
N GLU A 79 -7.97 -7.58 19.90
CA GLU A 79 -7.82 -6.30 19.23
C GLU A 79 -6.84 -6.49 18.07
N HIS A 80 -7.28 -6.24 16.83
CA HIS A 80 -6.38 -6.04 15.70
C HIS A 80 -5.62 -4.74 15.98
N GLU A 81 -4.61 -4.81 16.84
CA GLU A 81 -3.78 -3.65 17.15
C GLU A 81 -3.07 -3.23 15.87
N HIS A 82 -3.45 -2.05 15.35
CA HIS A 82 -2.65 -1.36 14.35
C HIS A 82 -1.23 -1.22 14.90
N ASP A 83 -0.23 -1.50 14.07
CA ASP A 83 1.17 -1.34 14.46
C ASP A 83 1.40 0.11 14.89
N THR A 84 1.50 0.34 16.21
CA THR A 84 1.65 1.68 16.79
C THR A 84 2.99 2.33 16.42
N SER A 85 3.92 1.58 15.81
CA SER A 85 5.15 2.15 15.26
C SER A 85 4.91 3.01 14.02
N VAL A 86 3.74 2.90 13.38
CA VAL A 86 3.35 3.72 12.22
C VAL A 86 2.33 4.77 12.66
N SER A 87 2.68 6.05 12.49
CA SER A 87 1.79 7.17 12.80
C SER A 87 1.69 8.15 11.65
N SER A 88 0.69 9.03 11.69
CA SER A 88 0.47 10.08 10.69
C SER A 88 0.62 11.45 11.34
N VAL A 89 1.33 12.35 10.66
CA VAL A 89 1.48 13.76 11.05
C VAL A 89 0.87 14.61 9.93
N ALA A 90 0.07 15.61 10.31
CA ALA A 90 -0.45 16.61 9.39
C ALA A 90 0.09 18.00 9.77
N LEU A 91 0.65 18.70 8.79
CA LEU A 91 1.10 20.09 8.92
C LEU A 91 0.17 20.94 8.06
N THR A 92 -0.36 22.03 8.64
CA THR A 92 -1.26 22.95 7.94
C THR A 92 -0.78 24.38 8.15
N GLU A 93 -0.59 25.11 7.07
CA GLU A 93 -0.30 26.55 7.06
C GLU A 93 -1.23 27.20 6.03
N GLU A 94 -2.09 28.10 6.49
CA GLU A 94 -3.18 28.65 5.67
C GLU A 94 -2.89 30.07 5.18
N SER A 95 -2.03 30.81 5.88
CA SER A 95 -1.95 32.26 5.73
C SER A 95 -0.75 32.71 4.89
N THR A 96 0.31 31.92 4.86
CA THR A 96 1.59 32.32 4.28
C THR A 96 1.94 31.47 3.07
N PRO A 97 2.14 32.06 1.87
CA PRO A 97 2.74 31.33 0.74
C PRO A 97 4.13 30.83 1.12
N LEU A 98 4.43 29.61 0.71
CA LEU A 98 5.68 28.93 1.01
C LEU A 98 6.72 29.29 -0.05
N ASP A 99 7.96 29.51 0.37
CA ASP A 99 9.07 29.59 -0.56
C ASP A 99 9.37 28.18 -1.12
N LEU A 100 9.25 28.03 -2.43
CA LEU A 100 9.44 26.74 -3.10
C LEU A 100 10.86 26.17 -2.89
N ALA A 101 11.89 27.01 -2.94
CA ALA A 101 13.27 26.53 -2.79
C ALA A 101 13.53 26.09 -1.34
N ALA A 102 13.00 26.82 -0.36
CA ALA A 102 13.13 26.47 1.05
C ALA A 102 12.44 25.14 1.37
N ILE A 103 11.23 24.89 0.82
CA ILE A 103 10.52 23.63 1.08
C ILE A 103 11.15 22.44 0.35
N GLU A 104 11.67 22.64 -0.86
CA GLU A 104 12.41 21.60 -1.59
C GLU A 104 13.67 21.19 -0.83
N ASP A 105 14.43 22.15 -0.30
CA ASP A 105 15.63 21.86 0.49
C ASP A 105 15.27 21.14 1.81
N TRP A 106 14.21 21.59 2.50
CA TRP A 106 13.73 20.96 3.72
C TRP A 106 13.24 19.52 3.49
N ILE A 107 12.39 19.28 2.48
CA ILE A 107 11.93 17.94 2.12
C ILE A 107 13.13 17.08 1.70
N GLY A 108 14.06 17.63 0.92
CA GLY A 108 15.27 16.93 0.50
C GLY A 108 16.14 16.48 1.69
N GLY A 109 16.33 17.34 2.68
CA GLY A 109 17.03 17.02 3.92
C GLY A 109 16.31 15.96 4.75
N MET A 110 14.98 16.06 4.88
CA MET A 110 14.15 15.08 5.57
C MET A 110 14.22 13.70 4.90
N LEU A 111 14.07 13.62 3.58
CA LEU A 111 14.11 12.35 2.86
C LEU A 111 15.50 11.69 2.92
N LYS A 112 16.58 12.47 2.96
CA LYS A 112 17.93 11.92 3.15
C LYS A 112 18.14 11.31 4.53
N THR A 113 17.50 11.86 5.56
CA THR A 113 17.74 11.46 6.96
C THR A 113 16.72 10.46 7.48
N GLN A 114 15.46 10.57 7.07
CA GLN A 114 14.32 9.78 7.56
C GLN A 114 13.60 9.02 6.44
N GLY A 115 14.10 9.04 5.20
CA GLY A 115 13.40 8.43 4.06
C GLY A 115 13.12 6.93 4.21
N ALA A 116 13.91 6.20 5.00
CA ALA A 116 13.67 4.79 5.29
C ALA A 116 12.45 4.56 6.20
N ASP A 117 12.08 5.57 7.01
CA ASP A 117 10.99 5.52 7.98
C ASP A 117 9.72 6.22 7.46
N ILE A 118 9.78 6.87 6.30
CA ILE A 118 8.65 7.54 5.66
C ILE A 118 8.01 6.59 4.63
N TYR A 119 6.88 5.99 5.01
CA TYR A 119 6.12 5.13 4.10
C TYR A 119 5.40 5.90 3.00
N ARG A 120 4.78 7.04 3.33
CA ARG A 120 4.01 7.85 2.39
C ARG A 120 3.89 9.29 2.87
N MET A 121 4.11 10.23 1.97
CA MET A 121 3.84 11.65 2.16
C MET A 121 2.99 12.18 1.00
N LYS A 122 2.05 13.07 1.31
CA LYS A 122 1.24 13.82 0.33
C LYS A 122 0.98 15.21 0.89
N GLY A 123 0.84 16.19 -0.01
CA GLY A 123 0.52 17.55 0.39
C GLY A 123 0.01 18.38 -0.78
N VAL A 124 -0.65 19.48 -0.44
CA VAL A 124 -0.96 20.58 -1.35
C VAL A 124 -0.23 21.80 -0.80
N LEU A 125 0.50 22.51 -1.66
CA LEU A 125 1.32 23.64 -1.26
C LEU A 125 0.71 24.92 -1.85
N HIS A 126 0.60 25.95 -1.01
CA HIS A 126 0.40 27.32 -1.45
C HIS A 126 1.80 27.94 -1.55
N ILE A 127 2.26 28.20 -2.77
CA ILE A 127 3.59 28.72 -3.11
C ILE A 127 3.45 30.03 -3.87
#